data_AF-A0A1A9RB75-F1
#
_entry.id   AF-A0A1A9RB75-F1
#
_cell.length_a   1.000
_cell.length_b   1.000
_cell.length_c   1.000
_cell.angle_alpha   90.00
_cell.angle_beta   90.00
_cell.angle_gamma   90.00
#
_symmetry.space_group_name_H-M   'P 1'
#
loop_
_entity.id
_entity.type
_entity.pdbx_description
1 polymer ?
#
loop_
_entity_poly.entity_id
_entity_poly.type
_entity_poly.pdbx_seq_one_letter_code
_entity_poly.pdbx_strand_id
1 'polypeptide(L)' 'MLFGKLILTQPNGMLMDEPTNHLDMESIEALNLALENYPGTLLFVSHDREYVSSISHAYY' A
#
# COMPACT_ATOMS: atom_id res chain seq x y z
N MET A 1 10.56 -4.77 7.92
CA MET A 1 10.33 -6.24 7.99
C MET A 1 8.85 -6.66 7.96
N LEU A 2 7.89 -5.83 8.40
CA LEU A 2 6.47 -6.20 8.44
C LEU A 2 5.86 -6.48 7.05
N PHE A 3 6.09 -5.59 6.08
CA PHE A 3 5.57 -5.72 4.71
C PHE A 3 5.99 -7.02 4.03
N GLY A 4 7.27 -7.39 4.12
CA GLY A 4 7.78 -8.63 3.54
C GLY A 4 7.07 -9.89 4.08
N LYS A 5 6.73 -9.92 5.37
CA LYS A 5 6.01 -11.05 5.97
C LYS A 5 4.55 -11.11 5.50
N LEU A 6 3.89 -9.97 5.36
CA LEU A 6 2.50 -9.88 4.88
C LEU A 6 2.38 -10.29 3.41
N ILE A 7 3.32 -9.88 2.56
CA ILE A 7 3.38 -10.28 1.16
C ILE A 7 3.56 -11.80 1.03
N LEU A 8 4.42 -12.40 1.85
CA LEU A 8 4.65 -13.86 1.84
C LEU A 8 3.40 -14.67 2.23
N THR A 9 2.49 -14.10 3.03
CA THR A 9 1.26 -14.78 3.43
C THR A 9 0.17 -14.76 2.36
N GLN A 10 0.34 -14.01 1.27
CA GLN A 10 -0.62 -13.85 0.17
C GLN A 10 -2.08 -13.76 0.64
N PRO A 11 -2.41 -12.83 1.56
CA PRO A 11 -3.78 -12.72 2.01
C PRO A 11 -4.70 -12.30 0.86
N ASN A 12 -5.99 -12.64 0.92
CA ASN A 12 -6.97 -12.20 -0.07
C ASN A 12 -7.29 -10.70 0.02
N GLY A 13 -6.93 -10.07 1.15
CA GLY A 13 -6.98 -8.63 1.30
C GLY A 13 -6.07 -8.10 2.40
N MET A 14 -5.73 -6.82 2.31
CA MET A 14 -4.78 -6.14 3.19
C MET A 14 -5.35 -4.80 3.65
N LEU A 15 -5.28 -4.54 4.95
CA LEU A 15 -5.68 -3.29 5.58
C LEU A 15 -4.44 -2.55 6.08
N MET A 16 -4.31 -1.26 5.73
CA MET A 16 -3.18 -0.42 6.15
C MET A 16 -3.65 0.92 6.70
N ASP A 17 -2.99 1.40 7.74
CA ASP A 17 -3.22 2.72 8.33
C ASP A 17 -1.95 3.54 8.16
N GLU A 18 -2.04 4.64 7.41
CA GLU A 18 -0.93 5.53 7.03
C GLU A 18 0.33 4.78 6.49
N PRO A 19 0.20 4.01 5.40
CA PRO A 19 1.27 3.12 4.91
C PRO A 19 2.52 3.85 4.39
N THR A 20 2.40 5.14 4.05
CA THR A 20 3.52 5.98 3.57
C THR A 20 4.28 6.65 4.71
N ASN A 21 3.77 6.60 5.94
CA ASN A 21 4.38 7.33 7.05
C ASN A 21 5.76 6.76 7.41
N HIS A 22 6.69 7.66 7.74
CA HIS A 22 8.09 7.34 8.02
C HIS A 22 8.87 6.66 6.86
N LEU A 23 8.31 6.59 5.65
CA LEU A 23 9.01 6.12 4.47
C LEU A 23 9.71 7.27 3.74
N ASP A 24 10.87 6.99 3.17
CA ASP A 24 11.48 7.86 2.17
C ASP A 24 10.82 7.67 0.80
N MET A 25 11.13 8.56 -0.14
CA MET A 25 10.52 8.56 -1.47
C MET A 25 10.77 7.26 -2.24
N GLU A 26 11.98 6.70 -2.16
CA GLU A 26 12.33 5.42 -2.79
C GLU A 26 11.50 4.25 -2.23
N SER A 27 11.30 4.23 -0.91
CA SER A 27 10.47 3.23 -0.25
C SER A 27 8.98 3.37 -0.60
N ILE A 28 8.49 4.59 -0.78
CA ILE A 28 7.11 4.84 -1.23
C ILE A 28 6.91 4.33 -2.66
N GLU A 29 7.85 4.61 -3.56
CA GLU A 29 7.80 4.09 -4.94
C GLU A 29 7.82 2.56 -4.99
N ALA A 30 8.70 1.94 -4.21
CA ALA A 30 8.77 0.48 -4.09
C ALA A 30 7.47 -0.11 -3.53
N LEU A 31 6.89 0.54 -2.52
CA LEU A 31 5.60 0.14 -1.94
C LEU A 31 4.47 0.27 -2.96
N ASN A 32 4.42 1.37 -3.71
CA ASN A 32 3.44 1.60 -4.77
C ASN A 32 3.48 0.50 -5.82
N LEU A 33 4.68 0.18 -6.34
CA LEU A 33 4.85 -0.88 -7.33
C LEU A 33 4.43 -2.25 -6.79
N ALA A 34 4.72 -2.55 -5.52
CA ALA A 34 4.32 -3.80 -4.89
C ALA A 34 2.80 -3.91 -4.73
N LEU A 35 2.14 -2.82 -4.35
CA LEU A 35 0.69 -2.76 -4.11
C LEU A 35 -0.13 -2.72 -5.41
N GLU A 36 0.38 -2.08 -6.46
CA GLU A 36 -0.24 -2.07 -7.79
C GLU A 36 -0.35 -3.49 -8.37
N ASN A 37 0.63 -4.35 -8.06
CA ASN A 37 0.66 -5.75 -8.50
C ASN A 37 0.07 -6.73 -7.47
N TYR A 38 -0.50 -6.23 -6.37
CA TYR A 38 -1.07 -7.09 -5.34
C TYR A 38 -2.42 -7.65 -5.82
N PRO A 39 -2.58 -8.99 -5.95
CA PRO A 39 -3.79 -9.59 -6.54
C PRO A 39 -5.01 -9.57 -5.60
N GLY A 40 -4.82 -9.16 -4.34
CA GLY A 40 -5.88 -9.10 -3.33
C GLY A 40 -6.60 -7.74 -3.29
N THR A 41 -7.58 -7.63 -2.39
CA THR A 41 -8.24 -6.35 -2.12
C THR A 41 -7.42 -5.51 -1.16
N LEU A 42 -7.14 -4.26 -1.55
CA LEU A 42 -6.44 -3.32 -0.70
C LEU A 42 -7.42 -2.31 -0.08
N LEU A 43 -7.35 -2.12 1.22
CA LEU A 43 -8.01 -1.04 1.93
C LEU A 43 -6.95 -0.27 2.73
N PHE A 44 -6.87 1.03 2.55
CA PHE A 44 -5.89 1.84 3.27
C PHE A 44 -6.42 3.22 3.61
N VAL A 45 -5.87 3.81 4.66
CA VAL A 45 -6.05 5.20 5.04
C VAL A 45 -4.72 5.92 4.82
N SER A 46 -4.75 7.07 4.17
CA SER A 46 -3.57 7.91 3.98
C SER A 46 -3.98 9.37 3.85
N HIS A 47 -3.19 10.25 4.45
CA HIS A 47 -3.29 11.69 4.23
C HIS A 47 -2.56 12.17 2.96
N ASP A 48 -1.76 11.32 2.32
CA ASP A 48 -1.03 11.62 1.09
C ASP A 48 -1.92 11.44 -0.15
N ARG A 49 -2.24 12.57 -0.80
CA ARG A 49 -3.12 12.59 -1.97
C ARG A 49 -2.49 11.99 -3.21
N GLU A 50 -1.18 12.13 -3.42
CA GLU A 50 -0.52 11.57 -4.59
C GLU A 50 -0.53 10.04 -4.49
N TYR A 51 -0.20 9.51 -3.31
CA TYR A 51 -0.28 8.08 -3.01
C TYR A 51 -1.70 7.50 -3.18
N VAL A 52 -2.71 8.18 -2.64
CA VAL A 52 -4.12 7.76 -2.79
C VAL A 52 -4.49 7.73 -4.28
N SER A 53 -4.11 8.76 -5.04
CA SER A 53 -4.43 8.83 -6.46
C SER A 53 -3.71 7.79 -7.32
N SER A 54 -2.52 7.34 -6.90
CA SER A 54 -1.73 6.37 -7.68
C SER A 54 -2.20 4.93 -7.49
N ILE A 55 -2.75 4.59 -6.31
CA ILE A 55 -3.10 3.19 -5.97
C ILE A 55 -4.62 2.95 -5.87
N SER A 56 -5.41 3.95 -5.51
CA SER A 56 -6.85 3.72 -5.26
C SER A 56 -7.68 3.65 -6.55
N HIS A 57 -8.53 2.63 -6.65
CA HIS A 57 -9.56 2.53 -7.68
C HIS A 57 -10.87 3.24 -7.30
N ALA A 58 -11.08 3.46 -6.00
CA ALA A 58 -12.22 4.17 -5.43
C ALA A 58 -11.80 4.82 -4.11
N TYR A 59 -12.32 6.01 -3.84
CA TYR A 59 -12.07 6.80 -2.63
C TYR A 59 -13.41 7.17 -1.96
N TYR A 60 -13.44 7.11 -0.62
CA TYR A 60 -14.62 7.41 0.22
C TYR A 60 -14.33 8.57 1.17
#